data_AF-A0AAV6UZ49-F1
#
_entry.id   AF-A0AAV6UZ49-F1
#
_cell.length_a   1.000
_cell.length_b   1.000
_cell.length_c   1.000
_cell.angle_alpha   90.00
_cell.angle_beta   90.00
_cell.angle_gamma   90.00
#
_symmetry.space_group_name_H-M   'P 1'
#
loop_
_entity.id
_entity.type
_entity.pdbx_description
1 polymer ?
#
loop_
_entity_poly.entity_id
_entity_poly.type
_entity_poly.pdbx_seq_one_letter_code
_entity_poly.pdbx_strand_id
1 'polypeptide(L)'
;MSDFEFEGEIVNHVAPEEDPAAAFLAREQNELAGLEDDNLGLESSNAPANDFQNEDFAVHNSVSSEHLNGPSNGSEPARPSTREEPQKIKMWREEQQKMLQVKDAEEEKKKQELQEGGKKELEDWYARYREQIEKAKLNNRNAEKEWVCERDAESPGLEWERVARLCDFNPKAARGTKDTSRMRSIILQLKQMPIAPRKAV
;
A
#
# COMPACT_ATOMS: atom_id res chain seq x y z
N MET A 1 -65.80 -5.56 -36.28
CA MET A 1 -64.94 -4.48 -36.80
C MET A 1 -65.14 -3.26 -35.91
N SER A 2 -64.08 -2.44 -35.79
CA SER A 2 -63.92 -1.20 -35.00
C SER A 2 -63.85 -1.41 -33.48
N ASP A 3 -62.70 -1.47 -32.80
CA ASP A 3 -61.49 -0.60 -32.80
C ASP A 3 -61.71 0.73 -32.07
N PHE A 4 -61.11 0.89 -30.88
CA PHE A 4 -60.63 2.17 -30.34
C PHE A 4 -59.66 1.94 -29.16
N GLU A 5 -58.38 2.08 -29.46
CA GLU A 5 -57.22 2.09 -28.57
C GLU A 5 -57.03 3.48 -27.95
N PHE A 6 -56.83 3.57 -26.64
CA PHE A 6 -56.15 4.71 -26.01
C PHE A 6 -55.53 4.27 -24.68
N GLU A 7 -54.20 4.13 -24.69
CA GLU A 7 -53.36 3.99 -23.49
C GLU A 7 -53.45 5.25 -22.62
N GLY A 8 -53.51 5.06 -21.29
CA GLY A 8 -53.47 6.15 -20.32
C GLY A 8 -52.75 5.72 -19.04
N GLU A 9 -51.49 6.15 -18.91
CA GLU A 9 -50.68 6.10 -17.70
C GLU A 9 -51.43 6.66 -16.48
N ILE A 10 -51.40 5.94 -15.35
CA ILE A 10 -51.69 6.52 -14.04
C ILE A 10 -50.38 6.51 -13.24
N VAL A 11 -49.68 7.64 -13.32
CA VAL A 11 -48.55 7.97 -12.45
C VAL A 11 -49.09 8.31 -11.07
N ASN A 12 -48.98 7.39 -10.11
CA ASN A 12 -49.08 7.73 -8.69
C ASN A 12 -47.71 8.27 -8.23
N HIS A 13 -47.57 9.60 -8.26
CA HIS A 13 -46.45 10.33 -7.65
C HIS A 13 -46.53 10.20 -6.12
N VAL A 14 -45.77 9.25 -5.56
CA VAL A 14 -45.42 9.25 -4.13
C VAL A 14 -44.11 10.02 -3.99
N ALA A 15 -44.16 11.19 -3.38
CA ALA A 15 -42.97 11.95 -3.01
C ALA A 15 -42.10 11.10 -2.05
N PRO A 16 -40.76 11.12 -2.15
CA PRO A 16 -39.92 10.44 -1.19
C PRO A 16 -40.08 11.13 0.18
N GLU A 17 -40.60 10.42 1.18
CA GLU A 17 -40.39 10.81 2.57
C GLU A 17 -38.89 10.68 2.85
N GLU A 18 -38.20 11.81 2.90
CA GLU A 18 -36.82 11.87 3.37
C GLU A 18 -36.83 11.55 4.87
N ASP A 19 -36.28 10.39 5.23
CA ASP A 19 -36.05 9.99 6.61
C ASP A 19 -35.23 11.08 7.31
N PRO A 20 -35.73 11.71 8.38
CA PRO A 20 -35.00 12.76 9.10
C PRO A 20 -33.64 12.27 9.65
N ALA A 21 -33.46 10.97 9.84
CA ALA A 21 -32.17 10.38 10.21
C ALA A 21 -31.15 10.38 9.04
N ALA A 22 -31.61 10.23 7.81
CA ALA A 22 -30.76 10.28 6.62
C ALA A 22 -30.22 11.70 6.38
N ALA A 23 -31.05 12.73 6.61
CA ALA A 23 -30.62 14.13 6.54
C ALA A 23 -29.55 14.46 7.60
N PHE A 24 -29.67 13.89 8.80
CA PHE A 24 -28.66 14.07 9.87
C PHE A 24 -27.33 13.38 9.52
N LEU A 25 -27.36 12.14 9.03
CA LEU A 25 -26.14 11.41 8.63
C LEU A 25 -25.43 12.09 7.44
N ALA A 26 -26.18 12.61 6.47
CA ALA A 26 -25.62 13.34 5.35
C ALA A 26 -24.97 14.66 5.78
N ARG A 27 -25.59 15.36 6.75
CA ARG A 27 -25.02 16.58 7.33
C ARG A 27 -23.70 16.31 8.05
N GLU A 28 -23.66 15.31 8.92
CA GLU A 28 -22.45 14.91 9.64
C GLU A 28 -21.34 14.45 8.70
N GLN A 29 -21.65 13.69 7.64
CA GLN A 29 -20.67 13.29 6.62
C GLN A 29 -20.08 14.48 5.87
N ASN A 30 -20.90 15.47 5.52
CA ASN A 30 -20.43 16.66 4.82
C ASN A 30 -19.58 17.58 5.72
N GLU A 31 -19.87 17.60 7.03
CA GLU A 31 -19.08 18.31 8.04
C GLU A 31 -17.71 17.64 8.28
N LEU A 32 -17.64 16.30 8.20
CA LEU A 32 -16.39 15.55 8.28
C LEU A 32 -15.55 15.59 6.99
N ALA A 33 -16.19 15.65 5.83
CA ALA A 33 -15.51 15.66 4.52
C ALA A 33 -14.71 16.95 4.25
N GLY A 34 -14.97 18.03 5.00
CA GLY A 34 -14.22 19.29 4.91
C GLY A 34 -12.84 19.27 5.57
N LEU A 35 -12.48 18.20 6.31
CA LEU A 35 -11.19 18.07 7.00
C LEU A 35 -10.10 17.35 6.19
N GLU A 36 -10.41 16.79 5.01
CA GLU A 36 -9.45 16.01 4.21
C GLU A 36 -8.59 16.88 3.26
N ASP A 37 -8.95 18.16 3.04
CA ASP A 37 -8.27 19.04 2.07
C ASP A 37 -7.29 20.05 2.71
N ASP A 38 -7.22 20.12 4.06
CA ASP A 38 -6.18 20.89 4.74
C ASP A 38 -4.94 20.01 4.97
N ASN A 39 -4.11 19.97 3.93
CA ASN A 39 -2.68 19.69 3.95
C ASN A 39 -2.00 20.22 5.24
N LEU A 40 -1.96 19.37 6.28
CA LEU A 40 -1.13 19.58 7.47
C LEU A 40 0.34 19.53 7.04
N GLY A 41 0.87 20.70 6.68
CA GLY A 41 2.23 20.92 6.19
C GLY A 41 3.29 20.51 7.20
N LEU A 42 3.60 19.20 7.25
CA LEU A 42 4.77 18.67 7.93
C LEU A 42 5.87 18.42 6.90
N GLU A 43 6.49 19.52 6.47
CA GLU A 43 7.76 19.46 5.75
C GLU A 43 8.86 18.88 6.64
N SER A 44 9.59 17.95 6.05
CA SER A 44 10.78 17.27 6.55
C SER A 44 11.79 18.21 7.23
N SER A 45 12.02 18.02 8.52
CA SER A 45 13.23 18.49 9.19
C SER A 45 13.68 17.50 10.27
N ASN A 46 15.00 17.30 10.32
CA ASN A 46 15.73 16.22 11.03
C ASN A 46 15.66 16.29 12.57
N ALA A 47 15.45 15.09 13.17
CA ALA A 47 15.94 14.56 14.46
C ALA A 47 15.43 15.14 15.81
N PRO A 48 15.57 14.45 16.98
CA PRO A 48 15.70 13.01 17.28
C PRO A 48 14.54 12.46 18.17
N ALA A 49 14.67 11.20 18.55
CA ALA A 49 13.68 10.34 19.22
C ALA A 49 13.09 10.81 20.57
N ASN A 50 11.84 10.38 20.76
CA ASN A 50 11.14 10.02 22.02
C ASN A 50 11.08 11.04 23.16
N ASP A 51 9.93 11.74 23.27
CA ASP A 51 9.18 11.84 24.55
C ASP A 51 7.74 12.31 24.25
N PHE A 52 6.78 11.38 24.23
CA PHE A 52 5.35 11.73 24.25
C PHE A 52 4.78 11.26 25.59
N GLN A 53 4.79 12.18 26.55
CA GLN A 53 4.14 12.02 27.83
C GLN A 53 2.62 12.04 27.63
N ASN A 54 2.00 10.96 28.05
CA ASN A 54 0.58 10.68 27.95
C ASN A 54 -0.17 11.29 29.15
N GLU A 55 -0.29 12.61 29.20
CA GLU A 55 -0.90 13.34 30.33
C GLU A 55 -1.88 14.44 29.86
N ASP A 56 -2.73 14.18 28.86
CA ASP A 56 -3.76 15.18 28.47
C ASP A 56 -5.13 14.60 28.06
N PHE A 57 -5.34 13.28 28.13
CA PHE A 57 -6.67 12.71 27.79
C PHE A 57 -7.62 12.62 29.01
N ALA A 58 -7.13 12.81 30.23
CA ALA A 58 -7.90 12.52 31.45
C ALA A 58 -8.71 13.71 32.00
N VAL A 59 -8.56 14.94 31.48
CA VAL A 59 -9.06 16.15 32.16
C VAL A 59 -10.43 16.63 31.66
N HIS A 60 -10.92 16.21 30.50
CA HIS A 60 -12.16 16.77 29.93
C HIS A 60 -13.46 15.99 30.25
N ASN A 61 -13.41 14.91 31.03
CA ASN A 61 -14.63 14.16 31.43
C ASN A 61 -15.03 14.34 32.90
N SER A 62 -14.59 15.43 33.54
CA SER A 62 -15.06 15.82 34.88
C SER A 62 -16.09 16.96 34.76
N VAL A 63 -17.22 16.69 34.12
CA VAL A 63 -18.42 17.52 34.31
C VAL A 63 -19.17 17.00 35.53
N SER A 64 -19.18 17.83 36.57
CA SER A 64 -19.83 17.60 37.86
C SER A 64 -21.28 17.13 37.69
N SER A 65 -21.57 15.92 38.16
CA SER A 65 -22.92 15.39 38.32
C SER A 65 -23.56 16.00 39.58
N GLU A 66 -23.89 17.29 39.52
CA GLU A 66 -24.72 17.97 40.52
C GLU A 66 -25.94 18.59 39.84
N HIS A 67 -26.83 17.73 39.32
CA HIS A 67 -28.24 18.10 39.15
C HIS A 67 -29.06 17.24 40.11
N LEU A 68 -29.21 17.77 41.33
CA LEU A 68 -30.19 17.34 42.31
C LEU A 68 -31.59 17.47 41.72
N ASN A 69 -32.20 16.35 41.38
CA ASN A 69 -33.65 16.24 41.36
C ASN A 69 -34.05 14.82 41.80
N GLY A 70 -33.81 14.53 43.08
CA GLY A 70 -34.34 13.33 43.73
C GLY A 70 -35.72 13.63 44.32
N PRO A 71 -36.77 12.81 44.06
CA PRO A 71 -37.99 12.92 44.84
C PRO A 71 -37.72 12.50 46.29
N SER A 72 -38.02 13.43 47.20
CA SER A 72 -37.96 13.29 48.65
C SER A 72 -38.69 12.03 49.16
N ASN A 73 -38.09 11.38 50.16
CA ASN A 73 -38.60 10.23 50.91
C ASN A 73 -40.09 10.35 51.27
N GLY A 74 -40.88 9.37 50.84
CA GLY A 74 -42.25 9.16 51.29
C GLY A 74 -42.74 7.77 50.91
N SER A 75 -42.75 6.85 51.89
CA SER A 75 -43.36 5.50 51.85
C SER A 75 -42.91 4.54 50.74
N GLU A 76 -42.16 3.50 51.12
CA GLU A 76 -42.06 2.26 50.33
C GLU A 76 -43.40 1.51 50.40
N PRO A 77 -44.15 1.34 49.30
CA PRO A 77 -45.10 0.24 49.22
C PRO A 77 -44.30 -1.06 49.11
N ALA A 78 -44.58 -2.01 49.99
CA ALA A 78 -44.00 -3.35 49.96
C ALA A 78 -44.05 -3.91 48.52
N ARG A 79 -42.89 -4.24 47.93
CA ARG A 79 -42.79 -4.81 46.58
C ARG A 79 -43.60 -6.12 46.53
N PRO A 80 -44.70 -6.19 45.77
CA PRO A 80 -45.37 -7.46 45.56
C PRO A 80 -44.53 -8.30 44.58
N SER A 81 -44.05 -9.44 45.08
CA SER A 81 -43.72 -10.66 44.33
C SER A 81 -42.63 -10.56 43.26
N THR A 82 -41.86 -11.64 43.12
CA THR A 82 -41.03 -11.95 41.96
C THR A 82 -41.88 -11.88 40.69
N ARG A 83 -42.00 -10.70 40.08
CA ARG A 83 -42.63 -10.54 38.78
C ARG A 83 -41.68 -11.16 37.77
N GLU A 84 -41.91 -12.44 37.44
CA GLU A 84 -41.21 -13.11 36.36
C GLU A 84 -41.20 -12.18 35.16
N GLU A 85 -40.01 -11.88 34.62
CA GLU A 85 -39.89 -10.97 33.50
C GLU A 85 -40.87 -11.39 32.40
N PRO A 86 -41.67 -10.46 31.84
CA PRO A 86 -42.60 -10.77 30.77
C PRO A 86 -41.86 -11.52 29.65
N GLN A 87 -42.38 -12.67 29.21
CA GLN A 87 -41.70 -13.53 28.22
C GLN A 87 -41.26 -12.75 26.96
N LYS A 88 -42.02 -11.72 26.56
CA LYS A 88 -41.66 -10.81 25.46
C LYS A 88 -40.32 -10.08 25.67
N ILE A 89 -40.01 -9.66 26.90
CA ILE A 89 -38.74 -8.99 27.23
C ILE A 89 -37.58 -9.99 27.22
N LYS A 90 -37.81 -11.23 27.66
CA LYS A 90 -36.79 -12.30 27.56
C LYS A 90 -36.45 -12.58 26.09
N MET A 91 -37.47 -12.80 25.27
CA MET A 91 -37.33 -12.99 23.82
C MET A 91 -36.61 -11.81 23.14
N TRP A 92 -36.92 -10.56 23.53
CA TRP A 92 -36.26 -9.37 23.01
C TRP A 92 -34.77 -9.29 23.39
N ARG A 93 -34.41 -9.64 24.64
CA ARG A 93 -33.01 -9.66 25.06
C ARG A 93 -32.22 -10.74 24.32
N GLU A 94 -32.80 -11.92 24.15
CA GLU A 94 -32.17 -13.02 23.41
C GLU A 94 -31.95 -12.62 21.94
N GLU A 95 -32.94 -11.99 21.30
CA GLU A 95 -32.81 -11.53 19.91
C GLU A 95 -31.78 -10.40 19.76
N GLN A 96 -31.77 -9.41 20.65
CA GLN A 96 -30.77 -8.34 20.64
C GLN A 96 -29.36 -8.87 20.93
N GLN A 97 -29.22 -9.78 21.88
CA GLN A 97 -27.96 -10.43 22.20
C GLN A 97 -27.44 -11.21 21.00
N LYS A 98 -28.31 -11.93 20.28
CA LYS A 98 -27.95 -12.65 19.06
C LYS A 98 -27.53 -11.70 17.94
N MET A 99 -28.25 -10.59 17.74
CA MET A 99 -27.88 -9.57 16.75
C MET A 99 -26.53 -8.94 17.06
N LEU A 100 -26.25 -8.67 18.34
CA LEU A 100 -24.94 -8.16 18.75
C LEU A 100 -23.83 -9.17 18.47
N GLN A 101 -24.03 -10.44 18.82
CA GLN A 101 -23.06 -11.51 18.52
C GLN A 101 -22.79 -11.66 17.03
N VAL A 102 -23.80 -11.50 16.17
CA VAL A 102 -23.61 -11.54 14.70
C VAL A 102 -22.75 -10.36 14.26
N LYS A 103 -23.03 -9.15 14.74
CA LYS A 103 -22.23 -7.96 14.41
C LYS A 103 -20.79 -8.07 14.89
N ASP A 104 -20.57 -8.54 16.12
CA ASP A 104 -19.23 -8.74 16.68
C ASP A 104 -18.44 -9.77 15.85
N ALA A 105 -19.09 -10.85 15.42
CA ALA A 105 -18.47 -11.86 14.56
C ALA A 105 -18.14 -11.34 13.16
N GLU A 106 -19.01 -10.51 12.58
CA GLU A 106 -18.75 -9.84 11.30
C GLU A 106 -17.57 -8.86 11.38
N GLU A 107 -17.48 -8.08 12.46
CA GLU A 107 -16.36 -7.17 12.70
C GLU A 107 -15.05 -7.94 12.88
N GLU A 108 -15.07 -9.01 13.68
CA GLU A 108 -13.89 -9.85 13.89
C GLU A 108 -13.42 -10.49 12.59
N LYS A 109 -14.35 -10.99 11.77
CA LYS A 109 -14.02 -11.53 10.45
C LYS A 109 -13.39 -10.47 9.54
N LYS A 110 -13.96 -9.26 9.47
CA LYS A 110 -13.42 -8.17 8.66
C LYS A 110 -12.02 -7.76 9.12
N LYS A 111 -11.78 -7.75 10.44
CA LYS A 111 -10.47 -7.49 11.03
C LYS A 111 -9.46 -8.57 10.66
N GLN A 112 -9.86 -9.84 10.70
CA GLN A 112 -9.00 -10.96 10.29
C GLN A 112 -8.66 -10.88 8.79
N GLU A 113 -9.64 -10.62 7.93
CA GLU A 113 -9.42 -10.44 6.47
C GLU A 113 -8.43 -9.30 6.18
N LEU A 114 -8.52 -8.18 6.92
CA LEU A 114 -7.57 -7.06 6.78
C LEU A 114 -6.14 -7.46 7.20
N GLN A 115 -6.02 -8.19 8.32
CA GLN A 115 -4.72 -8.67 8.81
C GLN A 115 -4.09 -9.69 7.86
N GLU A 116 -4.88 -10.64 7.36
CA GLU A 116 -4.44 -11.63 6.38
C GLU A 116 -4.04 -10.96 5.07
N GLY A 117 -4.79 -9.95 4.62
CA GLY A 117 -4.44 -9.13 3.47
C GLY A 117 -3.07 -8.46 3.62
N GLY A 118 -2.85 -7.76 4.74
CA GLY A 118 -1.56 -7.10 5.02
C GLY A 118 -0.40 -8.09 5.15
N LYS A 119 -0.63 -9.25 5.78
CA LYS A 119 0.37 -10.31 5.90
C LYS A 119 0.74 -10.88 4.52
N LYS A 120 -0.26 -11.16 3.68
CA LYS A 120 -0.05 -11.67 2.33
C LYS A 120 0.71 -10.67 1.45
N GLU A 121 0.36 -9.39 1.52
CA GLU A 121 1.07 -8.34 0.77
C GLU A 121 2.55 -8.28 1.17
N LEU A 122 2.84 -8.39 2.46
CA LEU A 122 4.23 -8.44 2.96
C LEU A 122 4.98 -9.68 2.45
N GLU A 123 4.34 -10.85 2.48
CA GLU A 123 4.90 -12.10 1.95
C GLU A 123 5.18 -12.00 0.45
N ASP A 124 4.24 -11.44 -0.32
CA ASP A 124 4.36 -11.20 -1.76
C ASP A 124 5.50 -10.21 -2.06
N TRP A 125 5.65 -9.16 -1.26
CA TRP A 125 6.76 -8.20 -1.39
C TRP A 125 8.11 -8.90 -1.20
N TYR A 126 8.27 -9.69 -0.13
CA TYR A 126 9.49 -10.45 0.10
C TYR A 126 9.76 -11.49 -0.99
N ALA A 127 8.72 -12.13 -1.54
CA ALA A 127 8.86 -13.07 -2.65
C ALA A 127 9.42 -12.36 -3.90
N ARG A 128 8.83 -11.22 -4.28
CA ARG A 128 9.31 -10.40 -5.40
C ARG A 128 10.73 -9.89 -5.16
N TYR A 129 11.05 -9.44 -3.95
CA TYR A 129 12.40 -8.98 -3.60
C TYR A 129 13.44 -10.08 -3.76
N ARG A 130 13.15 -11.28 -3.25
CA ARG A 130 14.03 -12.45 -3.43
C ARG A 130 14.20 -12.80 -4.90
N GLU A 131 13.13 -12.80 -5.68
CA GLU A 131 13.18 -13.05 -7.12
C GLU A 131 14.05 -12.03 -7.84
N GLN A 132 13.93 -10.74 -7.51
CA GLN A 132 14.76 -9.67 -8.08
C GLN A 132 16.25 -9.88 -7.75
N ILE A 133 16.57 -10.23 -6.51
CA ILE A 133 17.95 -10.55 -6.12
C ILE A 133 18.48 -11.74 -6.91
N GLU A 134 17.73 -12.83 -6.97
CA GLU A 134 18.18 -14.04 -7.67
C GLU A 134 18.32 -13.79 -9.18
N LYS A 135 17.41 -13.01 -9.77
CA LYS A 135 17.51 -12.57 -11.16
C LYS A 135 18.76 -11.72 -11.38
N ALA A 136 19.07 -10.79 -10.48
CA ALA A 136 20.29 -9.97 -10.58
C ALA A 136 21.56 -10.82 -10.45
N LYS A 137 21.60 -11.75 -9.48
CA LYS A 137 22.72 -12.69 -9.33
C LYS A 137 22.90 -13.56 -10.58
N LEU A 138 21.80 -14.09 -11.13
CA LEU A 138 21.84 -14.91 -12.34
C LEU A 138 22.32 -14.09 -13.54
N ASN A 139 21.83 -12.87 -13.70
CA ASN A 139 22.25 -11.97 -14.77
C ASN A 139 23.75 -11.67 -14.68
N ASN A 140 24.26 -11.35 -13.49
CA ASN A 140 25.69 -11.12 -13.28
C ASN A 140 26.52 -12.38 -13.59
N ARG A 141 26.06 -13.55 -13.13
CA ARG A 141 26.76 -14.81 -13.39
C ARG A 141 26.75 -15.18 -14.88
N ASN A 142 25.66 -14.90 -15.59
CA ASN A 142 25.58 -15.15 -17.02
C ASN A 142 26.45 -14.15 -17.81
N ALA A 143 26.38 -12.86 -17.46
CA ALA A 143 27.23 -11.84 -18.06
C ALA A 143 28.72 -12.14 -17.86
N GLU A 144 29.13 -12.62 -16.67
CA GLU A 144 30.51 -13.05 -16.42
C GLU A 144 30.89 -14.25 -17.29
N LYS A 145 30.03 -15.27 -17.36
CA LYS A 145 30.27 -16.45 -18.22
C LYS A 145 30.40 -16.07 -19.69
N GLU A 146 29.53 -15.19 -20.18
CA GLU A 146 29.58 -14.68 -21.55
C GLU A 146 30.85 -13.88 -21.80
N TRP A 147 31.23 -12.99 -20.87
CA TRP A 147 32.47 -12.22 -20.94
C TRP A 147 33.72 -13.11 -20.96
N VAL A 148 33.77 -14.13 -20.10
CA VAL A 148 34.87 -15.11 -20.08
C VAL A 148 34.90 -15.92 -21.37
N CYS A 149 33.75 -16.38 -21.85
CA CYS A 149 33.66 -17.12 -23.11
C CYS A 149 34.15 -16.27 -24.30
N GLU A 150 33.73 -15.01 -24.40
CA GLU A 150 34.19 -14.11 -25.47
C GLU A 150 35.70 -13.81 -25.36
N ARG A 151 36.22 -13.66 -24.13
CA ARG A 151 37.66 -13.46 -23.89
C ARG A 151 38.48 -14.68 -24.31
N ASP A 152 38.03 -15.89 -23.94
CA ASP A 152 38.75 -17.16 -24.14
C ASP A 152 38.45 -17.82 -25.49
N ALA A 153 37.45 -17.32 -26.24
CA ALA A 153 37.23 -17.68 -27.64
C ALA A 153 38.46 -17.25 -28.46
N GLU A 154 39.35 -18.19 -28.71
CA GLU A 154 40.65 -17.98 -29.33
C GLU A 154 40.60 -18.53 -30.76
N SER A 155 40.29 -17.64 -31.70
CA SER A 155 40.41 -17.92 -33.14
C SER A 155 41.70 -17.28 -33.66
N PRO A 156 42.57 -18.05 -34.32
CA PRO A 156 43.79 -17.52 -34.93
C PRO A 156 43.47 -16.37 -35.90
N GLY A 157 44.09 -15.20 -35.70
CA GLY A 157 43.91 -14.00 -36.52
C GLY A 157 43.05 -12.87 -35.90
N LEU A 158 42.47 -13.06 -34.71
CA LEU A 158 41.67 -12.04 -34.00
C LEU A 158 42.39 -11.39 -32.79
N GLU A 159 43.70 -11.58 -32.66
CA GLU A 159 44.48 -11.17 -31.49
C GLU A 159 44.50 -9.65 -31.34
N TRP A 160 44.69 -8.92 -32.45
CA TRP A 160 44.65 -7.45 -32.45
C TRP A 160 43.25 -6.89 -32.25
N GLU A 161 42.21 -7.64 -32.64
CA GLU A 161 40.84 -7.26 -32.34
C GLU A 161 40.55 -7.34 -30.84
N ARG A 162 41.04 -8.38 -30.15
CA ARG A 162 40.95 -8.52 -28.69
C ARG A 162 41.68 -7.39 -27.97
N VAL A 163 42.93 -7.10 -28.36
CA VAL A 163 43.72 -5.99 -27.78
C VAL A 163 43.02 -4.65 -27.99
N ALA A 164 42.44 -4.42 -29.16
CA ALA A 164 41.70 -3.21 -29.45
C ALA A 164 40.42 -3.07 -28.60
N ARG A 165 39.66 -4.15 -28.34
CA ARG A 165 38.47 -4.09 -27.47
C ARG A 165 38.78 -3.64 -26.05
N LEU A 166 39.98 -3.94 -25.55
CA LEU A 166 40.45 -3.51 -24.23
C LEU A 166 40.97 -2.07 -24.20
N CYS A 167 41.18 -1.45 -25.37
CA CYS A 167 41.68 -0.10 -25.47
C CYS A 167 40.53 0.91 -25.58
N ASP A 168 40.54 1.92 -24.72
CA ASP A 168 39.63 3.05 -24.83
C ASP A 168 40.12 4.03 -25.93
N PHE A 169 39.35 4.11 -27.01
CA PHE A 169 39.57 4.99 -28.15
C PHE A 169 38.77 6.30 -28.08
N ASN A 170 38.02 6.53 -27.01
CA ASN A 170 37.31 7.79 -26.83
C ASN A 170 38.33 8.91 -26.57
N PRO A 171 38.40 9.95 -27.44
CA PRO A 171 39.34 11.06 -27.27
C PRO A 171 39.13 11.82 -25.94
N LYS A 172 37.92 11.77 -25.36
CA LYS A 172 37.61 12.38 -24.07
C LYS A 172 38.02 11.53 -22.86
N ALA A 173 38.34 10.26 -23.07
CA ALA A 173 38.77 9.34 -22.01
C ALA A 173 40.28 9.41 -21.74
N ALA A 174 41.01 10.31 -22.41
CA ALA A 174 42.40 10.61 -22.10
C ALA A 174 42.51 11.30 -20.72
N ARG A 175 42.50 10.49 -19.66
CA ARG A 175 42.53 10.94 -18.27
C ARG A 175 43.93 10.86 -17.63
N GLY A 176 44.97 10.56 -18.42
CA GLY A 176 46.35 10.42 -17.97
C GLY A 176 47.26 11.57 -18.42
N THR A 177 48.38 11.76 -17.70
CA THR A 177 49.41 12.77 -18.03
C THR A 177 50.30 12.38 -19.21
N LYS A 178 50.23 11.13 -19.67
CA LYS A 178 51.04 10.61 -20.78
C LYS A 178 50.19 10.55 -22.05
N ASP A 179 50.77 10.99 -23.16
CA ASP A 179 50.15 10.86 -24.47
C ASP A 179 50.21 9.40 -24.96
N THR A 180 49.05 8.75 -25.03
CA THR A 180 48.90 7.38 -25.56
C THR A 180 48.38 7.35 -26.98
N SER A 181 48.32 8.49 -27.70
CA SER A 181 47.74 8.61 -29.04
C SER A 181 48.48 7.75 -30.07
N ARG A 182 49.82 7.74 -30.01
CA ARG A 182 50.64 6.89 -30.89
C ARG A 182 50.36 5.40 -30.67
N MET A 183 50.25 4.97 -29.41
CA MET A 183 49.95 3.58 -29.06
C MET A 183 48.56 3.17 -29.58
N ARG A 184 47.54 4.01 -29.34
CA ARG A 184 46.17 3.79 -29.85
C ARG A 184 46.14 3.69 -31.38
N SER A 185 46.86 4.56 -32.07
CA SER A 185 46.96 4.55 -33.54
C SER A 185 47.58 3.25 -34.06
N ILE A 186 48.67 2.78 -33.43
CA ILE A 186 49.33 1.52 -33.79
C ILE A 186 48.38 0.33 -33.57
N ILE A 187 47.66 0.28 -32.45
CA ILE A 187 46.72 -0.81 -32.14
C ILE A 187 45.57 -0.85 -33.16
N LEU A 188 45.03 0.31 -33.57
CA LEU A 188 44.00 0.39 -34.61
C LEU A 188 44.52 -0.08 -35.97
N GLN A 189 45.74 0.30 -36.34
CA GLN A 189 46.36 -0.14 -37.58
C GLN A 189 46.52 -1.66 -37.60
N LEU A 190 46.95 -2.27 -36.50
CA LEU A 190 47.14 -3.72 -36.41
C LEU A 190 45.82 -4.49 -36.40
N LYS A 191 44.74 -3.88 -35.90
CA LYS A 191 43.37 -4.41 -36.03
C LYS A 191 42.89 -4.43 -37.49
N GLN A 192 43.18 -3.37 -38.26
CA GLN A 192 42.75 -3.24 -39.66
C GLN A 192 43.64 -4.01 -40.63
N MET A 193 44.93 -4.10 -40.33
CA MET A 193 45.96 -4.73 -41.15
C MET A 193 46.85 -5.63 -40.26
N PRO A 194 46.43 -6.88 -40.00
CA PRO A 194 47.22 -7.80 -39.20
C PRO A 194 48.55 -8.12 -39.90
N ILE A 195 49.64 -8.15 -39.13
CA ILE A 195 50.97 -8.48 -39.64
C ILE A 195 50.98 -9.97 -40.01
N ALA A 196 51.37 -10.30 -41.25
CA ALA A 196 51.53 -11.69 -41.66
C ALA A 196 52.54 -12.40 -40.76
N PRO A 197 52.26 -13.64 -40.31
CA PRO A 197 53.19 -14.39 -39.46
C PRO A 197 54.51 -14.57 -40.21
N ARG A 198 55.63 -14.23 -39.56
CA ARG A 198 56.96 -14.49 -40.14
C ARG A 198 57.14 -16.00 -40.24
N LYS A 199 57.37 -16.50 -41.46
CA LYS A 199 57.83 -17.88 -41.65
C LYS A 199 59.21 -17.99 -40.98
N ALA A 200 59.31 -18.85 -39.97
CA ALA A 200 60.60 -19.20 -39.38
C ALA A 200 61.48 -19.82 -40.48
N VAL A 201 62.69 -19.28 -40.64
CA VAL A 201 63.74 -19.81 -41.51
C VAL A 201 64.58 -20.78 -40.70
#